data_AF-A0A496R9J7-F1
#
_entry.id   AF-A0A496R9J7-F1
#
_cell.length_a   1.000
_cell.length_b   1.000
_cell.length_c   1.000
_cell.angle_alpha   90.00
_cell.angle_beta   90.00
_cell.angle_gamma   90.00
#
_symmetry.space_group_name_H-M   'P 1'
#
loop_
_entity.id
_entity.type
_entity.pdbx_description
1 polymer ?
#
loop_
_entity_poly.entity_id
_entity_poly.type
_entity_poly.pdbx_seq_one_letter_code
_entity_poly.pdbx_strand_id
1 'polypeptide(L)'
;MEHVWEQLISLMEQERLLLDSFIEASGGMREALHDKNWPALEVSLKKMDGMADLMEVIEKKRHSIAELLLFGGISLETQIAGLPVEIRKTFQTARTELKVRLLLVKSRIRGVSGYAKSRGRLGKELMEELVPSTRGRMYNKQGHSASMGRDPLVVSHHL
;
A
#
# COMPACT_ATOMS: atom_id res chain seq x y z
N MET A 1 24.67 2.08 25.05
CA MET A 1 23.37 2.56 24.56
C MET A 1 23.50 3.32 23.24
N GLU A 2 24.51 4.18 23.05
CA GLU A 2 24.72 4.92 21.79
C GLU A 2 24.75 4.00 20.55
N HIS A 3 25.44 2.87 20.63
CA HIS A 3 25.51 1.90 19.53
C HIS A 3 24.14 1.34 19.07
N VAL A 4 23.16 1.24 19.98
CA VAL A 4 21.81 0.74 19.65
C VAL A 4 21.04 1.80 18.83
N TRP A 5 21.23 3.08 19.16
CA TRP A 5 20.64 4.19 18.42
C TRP A 5 21.26 4.36 17.04
N GLU A 6 22.58 4.19 16.92
CA GLU A 6 23.27 4.18 15.63
C GLU A 6 22.78 3.04 14.73
N GLN A 7 22.61 1.83 15.28
CA GLN A 7 22.02 0.71 14.55
C GLN A 7 20.59 1.00 14.11
N LEU A 8 19.77 1.59 14.99
CA LEU A 8 18.40 1.98 14.64
C LEU A 8 18.38 3.01 13.49
N ILE A 9 19.23 4.04 13.56
CA ILE A 9 19.39 5.05 12.50
C ILE A 9 19.82 4.39 11.19
N SER A 10 20.80 3.48 11.24
CA SER A 10 21.26 2.75 10.05
C SER A 10 20.14 1.92 9.42
N LEU A 11 19.29 1.27 10.21
CA LEU A 11 18.15 0.52 9.67
C LEU A 11 17.12 1.45 9.04
N MET A 12 16.83 2.59 9.67
CA MET A 12 15.91 3.60 9.10
C MET A 12 16.42 4.16 7.77
N GLU A 13 17.74 4.31 7.63
CA GLU A 13 18.37 4.76 6.39
C GLU A 13 18.29 3.67 5.30
N GLN A 14 18.48 2.39 5.66
CA GLN A 14 18.27 1.29 4.73
C GLN A 14 16.81 1.20 4.27
N GLU A 15 15.84 1.35 5.19
CA GLU A 15 14.41 1.43 4.83
C GLU A 15 14.14 2.61 3.89
N ARG A 16 14.76 3.77 4.15
CA ARG A 16 14.63 4.95 3.28
C ARG A 16 15.07 4.65 1.85
N LEU A 17 16.26 4.07 1.68
CA LEU A 17 16.80 3.72 0.35
C LEU A 17 15.92 2.68 -0.36
N LEU A 18 15.39 1.71 0.39
CA LEU A 18 14.50 0.70 -0.15
C LEU A 18 13.15 1.29 -0.58
N LEU A 19 12.60 2.23 0.20
CA LEU A 19 11.39 2.96 -0.16
C LEU A 19 11.60 3.86 -1.38
N ASP A 20 12.76 4.53 -1.49
CA ASP A 20 13.09 5.33 -2.68
C ASP A 20 13.13 4.42 -3.93
N SER A 21 13.75 3.24 -3.83
CA SER A 21 13.75 2.23 -4.91
C SER A 21 12.35 1.70 -5.24
N PHE A 22 11.51 1.48 -4.22
CA PHE A 22 10.12 1.06 -4.39
C PHE A 22 9.28 2.14 -5.09
N ILE A 23 9.53 3.41 -4.75
CA ILE A 23 8.89 4.56 -5.40
C ILE A 23 9.25 4.57 -6.89
N GLU A 24 10.51 4.36 -7.25
CA GLU A 24 10.93 4.28 -8.66
C GLU A 24 10.27 3.10 -9.39
N ALA A 25 10.30 1.90 -8.80
CA ALA A 25 9.66 0.71 -9.37
C ALA A 25 8.15 0.89 -9.56
N SER A 26 7.47 1.56 -8.62
CA SER A 26 6.06 1.91 -8.74
C SER A 26 5.76 2.91 -9.87
N GLY A 27 6.74 3.76 -10.21
CA GLY A 27 6.69 4.64 -11.38
C GLY A 27 6.70 3.83 -12.68
N GLY A 28 7.68 2.94 -12.83
CA GLY A 28 7.79 2.05 -13.99
C GLY A 28 6.57 1.13 -14.15
N MET A 29 6.02 0.61 -13.04
CA MET A 29 4.77 -0.14 -13.06
C MET A 29 3.60 0.69 -13.62
N ARG A 30 3.48 1.96 -13.21
CA ARG A 30 2.42 2.86 -13.68
C ARG A 30 2.56 3.18 -15.17
N GLU A 31 3.77 3.43 -15.64
CA GLU A 31 4.07 3.66 -17.06
C GLU A 31 3.74 2.42 -17.90
N ALA A 32 4.22 1.24 -17.49
CA ALA A 32 3.92 -0.01 -18.17
C ALA A 32 2.41 -0.29 -18.22
N LEU A 33 1.67 0.05 -17.16
CA LEU A 33 0.22 -0.09 -17.11
C LEU A 33 -0.51 0.90 -18.04
N HIS A 34 0.02 2.11 -18.20
CA HIS A 34 -0.50 3.10 -19.14
C HIS A 34 -0.28 2.66 -20.58
N ASP A 35 0.92 2.17 -20.89
CA ASP A 35 1.33 1.78 -22.24
C ASP A 35 0.88 0.36 -22.63
N LYS A 36 0.17 -0.33 -21.73
CA LYS A 36 -0.27 -1.72 -21.88
C LYS A 36 0.89 -2.70 -22.16
N ASN A 37 2.07 -2.37 -21.65
CA ASN A 37 3.26 -3.20 -21.77
C ASN A 37 3.27 -4.26 -20.66
N TRP A 38 2.58 -5.38 -20.91
CA TRP A 38 2.43 -6.46 -19.93
C TRP A 38 3.77 -7.08 -19.49
N PRO A 39 4.75 -7.33 -20.38
CA PRO A 39 6.06 -7.81 -19.96
C PRO A 39 6.78 -6.84 -18.99
N ALA A 40 6.77 -5.54 -19.28
CA ALA A 40 7.39 -4.54 -18.40
C ALA A 40 6.63 -4.40 -17.06
N LEU A 41 5.31 -4.58 -17.08
CA LEU A 41 4.49 -4.60 -15.87
C LEU A 41 4.87 -5.77 -14.96
N GLU A 42 4.99 -6.99 -15.51
CA GLU A 42 5.38 -8.18 -14.75
C GLU A 42 6.76 -8.01 -14.11
N VAL A 43 7.74 -7.47 -14.85
CA VAL A 43 9.08 -7.18 -14.31
C VAL A 43 9.01 -6.19 -13.15
N SER A 44 8.21 -5.13 -13.30
CA SER A 44 8.06 -4.11 -12.25
C SER A 44 7.39 -4.67 -10.99
N LEU A 45 6.35 -5.50 -11.17
CA LEU A 45 5.66 -6.18 -10.06
C LEU A 45 6.61 -7.13 -9.31
N LYS A 46 7.37 -7.97 -10.01
CA LYS A 46 8.35 -8.88 -9.37
C LYS A 46 9.42 -8.12 -8.58
N LYS A 47 9.90 -6.99 -9.11
CA LYS A 47 10.84 -6.12 -8.38
C LYS A 47 10.22 -5.55 -7.11
N MET A 48 8.98 -5.06 -7.19
CA MET A 48 8.27 -4.51 -6.04
C MET A 48 7.99 -5.56 -4.96
N ASP A 49 7.69 -6.80 -5.36
CA ASP A 49 7.46 -7.93 -4.45
C ASP A 49 8.73 -8.27 -3.66
N GLY A 50 9.86 -8.44 -4.35
CA GLY A 50 11.15 -8.67 -3.69
C GLY A 50 11.59 -7.50 -2.79
N MET A 51 11.25 -6.26 -3.15
CA MET A 51 11.49 -5.11 -2.27
C MET A 51 10.57 -5.13 -1.03
N ALA A 52 9.33 -5.59 -1.15
CA ALA A 52 8.42 -5.72 -0.02
C ALA A 52 8.94 -6.76 0.99
N ASP A 53 9.45 -7.89 0.51
CA ASP A 53 10.07 -8.92 1.36
C ASP A 53 11.28 -8.38 2.12
N LEU A 54 12.18 -7.68 1.42
CA LEU A 54 13.33 -7.03 2.04
C LEU A 54 12.91 -5.99 3.08
N MET A 55 11.85 -5.23 2.81
CA MET A 55 11.33 -4.23 3.72
C MET A 55 10.75 -4.87 4.97
N GLU A 56 10.06 -6.01 4.85
CA GLU A 56 9.56 -6.78 5.99
C GLU A 56 10.71 -7.27 6.88
N VAL A 57 11.81 -7.76 6.29
CA VAL A 57 13.00 -8.20 7.04
C VAL A 57 13.63 -7.04 7.81
N ILE A 58 13.77 -5.87 7.19
CA ILE A 58 14.36 -4.69 7.85
C ILE A 58 13.44 -4.16 8.95
N GLU A 59 12.14 -4.06 8.68
CA GLU A 59 11.14 -3.58 9.65
C GLU A 59 11.09 -4.49 10.88
N LYS A 60 11.18 -5.82 10.69
CA LYS A 60 11.28 -6.78 11.82
C LYS A 60 12.50 -6.49 12.69
N LYS A 61 13.67 -6.27 12.08
CA LYS A 61 14.90 -5.92 12.82
C LYS A 61 14.75 -4.59 13.54
N ARG A 62 14.19 -3.58 12.86
CA ARG A 62 13.95 -2.24 13.42
C ARG A 62 13.00 -2.30 14.61
N HIS A 63 11.94 -3.11 14.50
CA HIS A 63 10.98 -3.34 15.56
C HIS A 63 11.62 -4.01 16.78
N SER A 64 12.39 -5.09 16.58
CA SER A 64 13.10 -5.75 17.69
C SER A 64 14.06 -4.81 18.42
N ILE A 65 14.78 -3.94 17.70
CA ILE A 65 15.64 -2.93 18.33
C ILE A 65 14.82 -1.88 19.08
N ALA A 66 13.69 -1.45 18.53
CA ALA A 66 12.80 -0.51 19.21
C ALA A 66 12.20 -1.12 20.49
N GLU A 67 11.84 -2.40 20.49
CA GLU A 67 11.36 -3.12 21.68
C GLU A 67 12.45 -3.19 22.78
N LEU A 68 13.70 -3.45 22.40
CA LEU A 68 14.83 -3.44 23.35
C LEU A 68 14.99 -2.08 24.03
N LEU A 69 14.74 -0.98 23.31
CA LEU A 69 14.77 0.37 23.88
C LEU A 69 13.59 0.59 24.83
N LEU A 70 12.40 0.06 24.53
CA LEU A 70 11.20 0.24 25.37
C LEU A 70 11.19 -0.62 26.64
N PHE A 71 12.00 -1.68 26.72
CA PHE A 71 12.04 -2.62 27.85
C PHE A 71 12.38 -1.96 29.20
N GLY A 72 12.95 -0.75 29.19
CA GLY A 72 13.27 0.01 30.40
C GLY A 72 12.09 0.74 31.07
N GLY A 73 10.86 0.66 30.53
CA GLY A 73 9.69 1.36 31.07
C GLY A 73 9.72 2.90 30.92
N ILE A 74 10.78 3.42 30.30
CA ILE A 74 10.96 4.83 29.98
C ILE A 74 10.41 5.08 28.57
N SER A 75 9.60 6.13 28.40
CA SER A 75 9.05 6.47 27.08
C SER A 75 10.16 6.74 26.07
N LEU A 76 9.92 6.40 24.80
CA LEU A 76 10.87 6.64 23.73
C LEU A 76 11.23 8.14 23.63
N GLU A 77 10.29 9.06 23.84
CA GLU A 77 10.58 10.50 23.80
C GLU A 77 11.57 10.92 24.89
N THR A 78 11.43 10.35 26.08
CA THR A 78 12.31 10.64 27.22
C THR A 78 13.73 10.14 26.94
N GLN A 79 13.85 8.96 26.34
CA GLN A 79 15.16 8.42 25.94
C GLN A 79 15.81 9.26 24.84
N ILE A 80 15.03 9.69 23.82
CA ILE A 80 15.51 10.57 22.76
C ILE A 80 15.99 11.91 23.32
N ALA A 81 15.28 12.47 24.32
CA ALA A 81 15.66 13.73 24.95
C ALA A 81 17.02 13.64 25.68
N GLY A 82 17.36 12.45 26.20
CA GLY A 82 18.63 12.16 26.86
C GLY A 82 19.80 11.88 25.91
N LEU A 83 19.58 11.79 24.59
CA LEU A 83 20.65 11.52 23.63
C LEU A 83 21.56 12.73 23.40
N PRO A 84 22.83 12.49 23.03
CA PRO A 84 23.70 13.53 22.49
C PRO A 84 23.01 14.30 21.36
N VAL A 85 23.28 15.61 21.27
CA VAL A 85 22.61 16.52 20.32
C VAL A 85 22.74 16.01 18.89
N GLU A 86 23.92 15.53 18.49
CA GLU A 86 24.17 15.01 17.15
C GLU A 86 23.37 13.75 16.83
N ILE A 87 23.36 12.76 17.72
CA ILE A 87 22.59 11.51 17.52
C ILE A 87 21.09 11.81 17.45
N ARG A 88 20.61 12.67 18.35
CA ARG A 88 19.20 13.10 18.37
C ARG A 88 18.80 13.78 17.07
N LYS A 89 19.63 14.68 16.55
CA LYS A 89 19.38 15.37 15.28
C LYS A 89 19.32 14.37 14.12
N THR A 90 20.29 13.47 14.03
CA THR A 90 20.35 12.43 12.98
C THR A 90 19.13 11.52 13.03
N PHE A 91 18.72 11.07 14.22
CA PHE A 91 17.51 10.27 14.41
C PHE A 91 16.24 11.01 13.96
N GLN A 92 16.10 12.29 14.34
CA GLN A 92 14.94 13.09 13.95
C GLN A 92 14.86 13.31 12.44
N THR A 93 16.00 13.56 11.79
CA THR A 93 16.10 13.65 10.33
C THR A 93 15.67 12.34 9.68
N ALA A 94 16.29 11.21 10.05
CA ALA A 94 15.97 9.90 9.50
C ALA A 94 14.48 9.55 9.68
N ARG A 95 13.91 9.83 10.86
CA ARG A 95 12.47 9.63 11.15
C ARG A 95 11.57 10.45 10.25
N THR A 96 11.91 11.72 10.06
CA THR A 96 11.11 12.65 9.25
C THR A 96 11.16 12.22 7.78
N GLU A 97 12.34 11.90 7.28
CA GLU A 97 12.52 11.44 5.90
C GLU A 97 11.77 10.14 5.63
N LEU A 98 11.91 9.15 6.52
CA LEU A 98 11.19 7.88 6.43
C LEU A 98 9.68 8.10 6.38
N LYS A 99 9.14 8.97 7.25
CA LYS A 99 7.72 9.33 7.26
C LYS A 99 7.27 9.94 5.93
N VAL A 100 8.07 10.83 5.33
CA VAL A 100 7.77 11.42 4.01
C VAL A 100 7.72 10.34 2.93
N ARG A 101 8.68 9.41 2.90
CA ARG A 101 8.71 8.32 1.91
C ARG A 101 7.50 7.39 2.06
N LEU A 102 7.13 7.03 3.29
CA LEU A 102 5.94 6.22 3.56
C LEU A 102 4.65 6.88 3.04
N LEU A 103 4.52 8.20 3.22
CA LEU A 103 3.38 8.95 2.68
C LEU A 103 3.36 8.95 1.14
N LEU A 104 4.53 9.08 0.51
CA LEU A 104 4.67 9.00 -0.94
C LEU A 104 4.28 7.61 -1.48
N VAL A 105 4.79 6.54 -0.88
CA VAL A 105 4.44 5.16 -1.25
C VAL A 105 2.94 4.93 -1.10
N LYS A 106 2.35 5.32 0.04
CA LYS A 106 0.91 5.22 0.29
C LYS A 106 0.08 5.95 -0.76
N SER A 107 0.51 7.15 -1.16
CA SER A 107 -0.13 7.92 -2.23
C SER A 107 -0.08 7.20 -3.57
N ARG A 108 1.09 6.66 -3.95
CA ARG A 108 1.28 5.93 -5.22
C ARG A 108 0.46 4.65 -5.30
N ILE A 109 0.48 3.83 -4.25
CA ILE A 109 -0.32 2.59 -4.18
C ILE A 109 -1.82 2.89 -4.30
N ARG A 110 -2.30 3.96 -3.64
CA ARG A 110 -3.70 4.38 -3.75
C ARG A 110 -4.06 4.80 -5.18
N GLY A 111 -3.17 5.51 -5.87
CA GLY A 111 -3.36 5.91 -7.28
C GLY A 111 -3.50 4.70 -8.20
N VAL A 112 -2.65 3.69 -8.04
CA VAL A 112 -2.67 2.45 -8.83
C VAL A 112 -3.95 1.66 -8.58
N SER A 113 -4.32 1.49 -7.30
CA SER A 113 -5.58 0.84 -6.92
C SER A 113 -6.81 1.54 -7.53
N GLY A 114 -6.80 2.87 -7.57
CA GLY A 114 -7.86 3.67 -8.18
C GLY A 114 -7.98 3.43 -9.69
N TYR A 115 -6.84 3.42 -10.39
CA TYR A 115 -6.78 3.15 -11.84
C TYR A 115 -7.25 1.73 -12.18
N ALA A 116 -6.81 0.73 -11.42
CA ALA A 116 -7.21 -0.66 -11.64
C ALA A 116 -8.74 -0.84 -11.47
N LYS A 117 -9.33 -0.22 -10.44
CA LYS A 117 -10.78 -0.24 -10.21
C LYS A 117 -11.57 0.45 -11.32
N SER A 118 -11.12 1.61 -11.80
CA SER A 118 -11.84 2.34 -12.86
C SER A 118 -11.80 1.61 -14.20
N ARG A 119 -10.64 1.03 -14.57
CA ARG A 119 -10.49 0.22 -15.79
C ARG A 119 -11.28 -1.09 -15.70
N GLY A 120 -11.27 -1.76 -14.55
CA GLY A 120 -12.08 -2.96 -14.32
C GLY A 120 -13.58 -2.69 -14.44
N ARG A 121 -14.04 -1.55 -13.90
CA ARG A 121 -15.43 -1.10 -14.04
C ARG A 121 -15.79 -0.81 -15.50
N LEU A 122 -14.96 -0.04 -16.22
CA LEU A 122 -15.20 0.25 -17.63
C LEU A 122 -15.21 -1.02 -18.49
N GLY A 123 -14.30 -1.96 -18.23
CA GLY A 123 -14.28 -3.25 -18.92
C GLY A 123 -15.55 -4.06 -18.66
N LYS A 124 -16.05 -4.05 -17.42
CA LYS A 124 -17.33 -4.67 -17.08
C LYS A 124 -18.50 -3.99 -17.78
N GLU A 125 -18.57 -2.66 -17.77
CA GLU A 125 -19.62 -1.88 -18.44
C GLU A 125 -19.62 -2.13 -19.97
N LEU A 126 -18.44 -2.15 -20.61
CA LEU A 126 -18.31 -2.48 -22.03
C LEU A 126 -18.69 -3.93 -22.33
N MET A 127 -18.31 -4.88 -21.47
CA MET A 127 -18.72 -6.28 -21.64
C MET A 127 -20.24 -6.47 -21.45
N GLU A 128 -20.85 -5.71 -20.53
CA GLU A 128 -22.31 -5.68 -20.36
C GLU A 128 -23.03 -5.06 -21.58
N GLU A 129 -22.40 -4.10 -22.27
CA GLU A 129 -22.93 -3.49 -23.49
C GLU A 129 -22.75 -4.39 -24.71
N LEU A 130 -21.57 -5.01 -24.88
CA LEU A 130 -21.25 -5.91 -25.99
C LEU A 130 -21.90 -7.29 -25.84
N VAL A 131 -22.15 -7.75 -24.62
CA VAL A 131 -22.76 -9.06 -24.32
C VAL A 131 -23.86 -8.90 -23.25
N PRO A 132 -25.06 -8.39 -23.64
CA PRO A 132 -26.16 -8.10 -22.71
C PRO A 132 -26.69 -9.33 -21.97
N SER A 133 -26.45 -10.52 -22.50
CA SER A 133 -26.93 -11.80 -21.97
C SER A 133 -26.29 -12.20 -20.62
N THR A 134 -25.27 -11.48 -20.15
CA THR A 134 -24.64 -11.69 -18.84
C THR A 134 -25.34 -10.97 -17.68
N ARG A 135 -26.32 -10.10 -17.96
CA ARG A 135 -27.27 -9.65 -16.91
C ARG A 135 -28.16 -10.83 -16.52
N GLY A 136 -27.92 -11.40 -15.34
CA GLY A 136 -28.86 -12.34 -14.74
C GLY A 136 -30.27 -11.74 -14.77
N ARG A 137 -31.20 -12.42 -15.46
CA ARG A 137 -32.61 -12.01 -15.52
C ARG A 137 -33.22 -12.20 -14.13
N MET A 138 -33.38 -11.13 -13.37
CA MET A 138 -34.28 -11.15 -12.21
C MET A 138 -35.69 -10.81 -12.68
N TYR A 139 -36.56 -11.80 -12.63
CA TYR A 139 -37.98 -11.66 -12.92
C TYR A 139 -38.66 -10.95 -11.74
N ASN A 140 -39.47 -9.93 -12.02
CA ASN A 140 -40.36 -9.37 -11.00
C ASN A 140 -41.49 -10.37 -10.67
N LYS A 141 -42.28 -10.11 -9.61
CA LYS A 141 -43.43 -10.96 -9.21
C LYS A 141 -44.50 -11.14 -10.31
N GLN A 142 -44.44 -10.37 -11.39
CA GLN A 142 -45.36 -10.47 -12.55
C GLN A 142 -44.67 -11.03 -13.81
N GLY A 143 -43.47 -11.61 -13.73
CA GLY A 143 -42.78 -12.27 -14.85
C GLY A 143 -42.21 -11.34 -15.93
N HIS A 144 -42.16 -10.02 -15.70
CA HIS A 144 -41.61 -9.06 -16.65
C HIS A 144 -40.15 -8.76 -16.33
N SER A 145 -39.31 -8.72 -17.37
CA SER A 145 -37.89 -8.37 -17.25
C SER A 145 -37.74 -6.86 -17.00
N ALA A 146 -37.35 -6.48 -15.79
CA ALA A 146 -37.04 -5.10 -15.45
C ALA A 146 -35.51 -4.89 -15.41
N SER A 147 -35.03 -3.82 -16.04
CA SER A 147 -33.61 -3.43 -15.96
C SER A 147 -33.29 -2.95 -14.54
N MET A 148 -32.27 -3.53 -13.89
CA MET A 148 -31.76 -3.07 -12.60
C MET A 148 -31.22 -1.63 -12.73
N GLY A 149 -32.00 -0.67 -12.23
CA GLY A 149 -31.65 0.75 -12.27
C GLY A 149 -31.91 1.53 -10.99
N ARG A 150 -32.68 1.02 -10.02
CA ARG A 150 -32.89 1.62 -8.69
C ARG A 150 -33.64 0.64 -7.79
N ASP A 151 -33.05 0.34 -6.62
CA ASP A 151 -33.60 -0.38 -5.46
C ASP A 151 -34.33 -1.72 -5.66
N PRO A 152 -33.65 -2.87 -5.42
CA PRO A 152 -34.34 -4.13 -5.23
C PRO A 152 -34.96 -4.21 -3.82
N LEU A 153 -36.30 -4.20 -3.74
CA LEU A 153 -37.07 -4.53 -2.53
C LEU A 153 -37.07 -6.05 -2.30
N VAL A 154 -36.37 -6.49 -1.25
CA VAL A 154 -36.34 -7.89 -0.80
C VAL A 154 -37.63 -8.19 -0.03
N VAL A 155 -38.44 -9.15 -0.50
CA VAL A 155 -39.60 -9.65 0.24
C VAL A 155 -39.23 -10.98 0.89
N SER A 156 -39.05 -10.97 2.21
CA SER A 156 -38.92 -12.18 3.02
C SER A 156 -40.28 -12.86 3.16
N HIS A 157 -40.41 -14.10 2.67
CA HIS A 157 -41.51 -14.99 3.05
C HIS A 157 -40.98 -15.98 4.10
N HIS A 158 -41.39 -15.80 5.35
CA HIS A 158 -41.37 -16.87 6.34
C HIS A 158 -42.59 -17.77 6.10
N LEU A 159 -42.36 -19.08 6.07
CA LEU A 159 -43.34 -20.14 6.31
C LEU A 159 -42.76 -21.05 7.38
#